data_AF-A0A3A4WV72-F1
#
_entry.id   AF-A0A3A4WV72-F1
#
_cell.length_a   1.000
_cell.length_b   1.000
_cell.length_c   1.000
_cell.angle_alpha   90.00
_cell.angle_beta   90.00
_cell.angle_gamma   90.00
#
_symmetry.space_group_name_H-M   'P 1'
#
loop_
_entity.id
_entity.type
_entity.pdbx_description
1 polymer ?
#
loop_
_entity_poly.entity_id
_entity_poly.type
_entity_poly.pdbx_seq_one_letter_code
_entity_poly.pdbx_strand_id
1 'polypeptide(L)'
;MAMVKSMILAAVLIMSFTGCTKQDAPSAPVVREGGKTYIVDKTGYKWDVTQAGSIGFKPDKFQYGIGKDAILPLDASGLSDDKKDVPDDLRVIGVEEGASAQAYSVQKLRSHEVANSAIGSKPIAVGY
;
A
#
# COMPACT_ATOMS: atom_id res chain seq x y z
N MET A 1 -13.09 46.73 -37.80
CA MET A 1 -13.73 45.55 -37.15
C MET A 1 -12.87 44.26 -37.21
N ALA A 2 -11.59 44.33 -37.61
CA ALA A 2 -10.67 43.17 -37.63
C ALA A 2 -9.78 43.09 -36.37
N MET A 3 -9.47 44.23 -35.74
CA MET A 3 -8.54 44.31 -34.60
C MET A 3 -9.09 43.70 -33.30
N VAL A 4 -10.42 43.81 -33.08
CA VAL A 4 -11.09 43.27 -31.88
C VAL A 4 -11.16 41.73 -31.89
N LYS A 5 -11.27 41.11 -33.08
CA LYS A 5 -11.28 39.65 -33.22
C LYS A 5 -9.91 39.03 -32.91
N SER A 6 -8.81 39.73 -33.22
CA SER A 6 -7.44 39.26 -32.95
C SER A 6 -7.06 39.29 -31.47
N MET A 7 -7.58 40.24 -30.68
CA MET A 7 -7.33 40.28 -29.23
C MET A 7 -8.07 39.17 -28.47
N ILE A 8 -9.27 38.77 -28.92
CA ILE A 8 -10.06 37.73 -28.26
C ILE A 8 -9.42 36.35 -28.49
N LEU A 9 -8.82 36.10 -29.65
CA LEU A 9 -8.15 34.83 -29.95
C LEU A 9 -6.87 34.62 -29.12
N ALA A 10 -6.14 35.70 -28.81
CA ALA A 10 -4.95 35.64 -27.96
C ALA A 10 -5.28 35.36 -26.48
N ALA A 11 -6.44 35.82 -25.99
CA ALA A 11 -6.87 35.58 -24.62
C ALA A 11 -7.32 34.13 -24.38
N VAL A 12 -7.86 33.45 -25.41
CA VAL A 12 -8.34 32.06 -25.31
C VAL A 12 -7.19 31.05 -25.33
N LEU A 13 -6.08 31.35 -26.03
CA LEU A 13 -4.93 30.43 -26.11
C LEU A 13 -4.08 30.40 -24.83
N ILE A 14 -4.14 31.43 -23.98
CA ILE A 14 -3.39 31.51 -22.71
C ILE A 14 -4.10 30.73 -21.58
N MET A 15 -5.41 30.46 -21.69
CA MET A 15 -6.16 29.69 -20.68
C MET A 15 -5.96 28.17 -20.75
N SER A 16 -5.37 27.65 -21.83
CA SER A 16 -5.16 26.19 -22.02
C SER A 16 -3.96 25.63 -21.25
N PHE A 17 -3.20 26.46 -20.54
CA PHE A 17 -2.06 26.04 -19.71
C PHE A 17 -2.41 25.89 -18.22
N THR A 18 -3.70 25.88 -17.88
CA THR A 18 -4.14 25.86 -16.48
C THR A 18 -4.35 24.44 -15.98
N GLY A 19 -3.32 23.90 -15.34
CA GLY A 19 -3.50 23.06 -14.17
C GLY A 19 -3.53 21.55 -14.43
N CYS A 20 -2.36 20.95 -14.66
CA CYS A 20 -2.11 19.65 -14.05
C CYS A 20 -1.94 19.89 -12.54
N THR A 21 -3.05 20.08 -11.82
CA THR A 21 -3.02 20.16 -10.36
C THR A 21 -2.57 18.78 -9.87
N LYS A 22 -1.34 18.71 -9.31
CA LYS A 22 -0.93 17.55 -8.53
C LYS A 22 -1.89 17.47 -7.37
N GLN A 23 -2.83 16.54 -7.44
CA GLN A 23 -3.75 16.26 -6.36
C GLN A 23 -2.92 15.58 -5.27
N ASP A 24 -2.31 16.38 -4.40
CA ASP A 24 -1.56 15.88 -3.25
C ASP A 24 -2.53 15.02 -2.43
N ALA A 25 -2.20 13.73 -2.29
CA ALA A 25 -3.02 12.84 -1.48
C ALA A 25 -3.08 13.42 -0.04
N PRO A 26 -4.27 13.40 0.58
CA PRO A 26 -4.51 14.14 1.80
C PRO A 26 -3.57 13.67 2.90
N SER A 27 -2.93 14.65 3.55
CA SER A 27 -2.11 14.40 4.72
C SER A 27 -2.96 13.85 5.87
N ALA A 28 -2.34 12.97 6.67
CA ALA A 28 -2.97 12.38 7.83
C ALA A 28 -3.10 13.41 8.99
N PRO A 29 -4.22 13.43 9.74
CA PRO A 29 -4.33 14.22 10.96
C PRO A 29 -3.21 13.88 11.95
N VAL A 30 -2.61 14.90 12.57
CA VAL A 30 -1.52 14.73 13.54
C VAL A 30 -2.03 14.92 14.96
N VAL A 31 -1.73 13.97 15.85
CA VAL A 31 -2.06 14.02 17.28
C VAL A 31 -0.78 13.98 18.10
N ARG A 32 -0.68 14.80 19.15
CA ARG A 32 0.44 14.81 20.09
C ARG A 32 -0.07 14.56 21.50
N GLU A 33 0.41 13.51 22.14
CA GLU A 33 -0.01 13.10 23.48
C GLU A 33 1.12 12.31 24.16
N GLY A 34 1.31 12.52 25.47
CA GLY A 34 2.31 11.77 26.25
C GLY A 34 3.75 11.87 25.74
N GLY A 35 4.12 12.99 25.09
CA GLY A 35 5.46 13.17 24.50
C GLY A 35 5.68 12.46 23.16
N LYS A 36 4.67 11.80 22.61
CA LYS A 36 4.71 11.14 21.30
C LYS A 36 3.94 11.92 20.25
N THR A 37 4.32 11.73 18.99
CA THR A 37 3.63 12.28 17.82
C THR A 37 3.08 11.16 16.96
N TYR A 38 1.80 11.24 16.63
CA TYR A 38 1.10 10.25 15.83
C TYR A 38 0.48 10.88 14.60
N ILE A 39 0.37 10.09 13.53
CA ILE A 39 -0.62 10.32 12.48
C ILE A 39 -1.80 9.38 12.65
N VAL A 40 -3.00 9.83 12.29
CA VAL A 40 -4.23 9.05 12.45
C VAL A 40 -4.74 8.61 11.08
N ASP A 41 -5.05 7.33 10.93
CA ASP A 41 -5.64 6.80 9.70
C ASP A 41 -7.17 6.94 9.65
N LYS A 42 -7.80 6.50 8.55
CA LYS A 42 -9.26 6.57 8.37
C LYS A 42 -10.05 5.73 9.37
N THR A 43 -9.42 4.73 10.00
CA THR A 43 -10.04 3.87 11.02
C THR A 43 -9.88 4.43 12.43
N GLY A 44 -9.09 5.50 12.59
CA GLY A 44 -8.75 6.09 13.88
C GLY A 44 -7.49 5.48 14.50
N TYR A 45 -6.79 4.59 13.80
CA TYR A 45 -5.55 4.01 14.30
C TYR A 45 -4.42 5.05 14.30
N LYS A 46 -3.64 5.06 15.39
CA LYS A 46 -2.54 5.99 15.63
C LYS A 46 -1.21 5.35 15.25
N TRP A 47 -0.58 5.86 14.21
CA TRP A 47 0.77 5.47 13.77
C TRP A 47 1.81 6.37 14.45
N ASP A 48 2.69 5.79 15.27
CA ASP A 48 3.77 6.53 15.95
C ASP A 48 4.83 6.99 14.94
N VAL A 49 4.97 8.32 14.79
CA VAL A 49 5.94 8.95 13.90
C VAL A 49 6.96 9.80 14.67
N THR A 50 7.09 9.57 15.98
CA THR A 50 7.95 10.36 16.87
C THR A 50 9.40 10.37 16.40
N GLN A 51 9.94 9.19 16.05
CA GLN A 51 11.32 9.05 15.55
C GLN A 51 11.52 9.75 14.21
N ALA A 52 10.52 9.69 13.31
CA ALA A 52 10.62 10.40 12.04
C ALA A 52 10.66 11.93 12.27
N GLY A 53 9.84 12.43 13.20
CA GLY A 53 9.89 13.83 13.62
C GLY A 53 11.25 14.24 14.17
N SER A 54 11.89 13.39 15.00
CA SER A 54 13.19 13.72 15.62
C SER A 54 14.34 13.79 14.62
N ILE A 55 14.24 13.13 13.47
CA ILE A 55 15.24 13.19 12.39
C ILE A 55 14.87 14.19 11.28
N GLY A 56 13.89 15.07 11.53
CA GLY A 56 13.57 16.22 10.67
C GLY A 56 12.42 16.03 9.69
N PHE A 57 11.72 14.90 9.71
CA PHE A 57 10.49 14.75 8.93
C PHE A 57 9.35 15.58 9.53
N LYS A 58 8.43 16.02 8.67
CA LYS A 58 7.25 16.80 9.07
C LYS A 58 6.05 15.86 9.25
N PRO A 59 5.53 15.68 10.48
CA PRO A 59 4.42 14.76 10.74
C PRO A 59 3.19 15.02 9.87
N ASP A 60 2.88 16.29 9.61
CA ASP A 60 1.77 16.77 8.77
C ASP A 60 2.02 16.59 7.25
N LYS A 61 3.08 15.89 6.86
CA LYS A 61 3.36 15.51 5.47
C LYS A 61 3.30 14.00 5.25
N PHE A 62 3.10 13.21 6.30
CA PHE A 62 2.86 11.79 6.13
C PHE A 62 1.42 11.53 5.70
N GLN A 63 1.28 10.52 4.84
CA GLN A 63 0.01 9.86 4.58
C GLN A 63 -0.08 8.62 5.48
N TYR A 64 -1.29 8.21 5.84
CA TYR A 64 -1.55 6.96 6.57
C TYR A 64 -1.59 5.72 5.65
N GLY A 65 -1.40 5.90 4.34
CA GLY A 65 -1.43 4.81 3.37
C GLY A 65 -2.81 4.18 3.23
N ILE A 66 -2.83 2.85 3.05
CA ILE A 66 -4.05 2.04 2.92
C ILE A 66 -4.76 1.80 4.27
N GLY A 67 -4.14 2.19 5.38
CA GLY A 67 -4.65 1.97 6.74
C GLY A 67 -4.17 0.67 7.37
N LYS A 68 -4.33 0.57 8.68
CA LYS A 68 -3.92 -0.63 9.43
C LYS A 68 -4.75 -1.84 9.00
N ASP A 69 -4.10 -3.00 8.88
CA ASP A 69 -4.74 -4.29 8.55
C ASP A 69 -5.49 -4.28 7.20
N ALA A 70 -5.19 -3.33 6.31
CA ALA A 70 -5.82 -3.23 4.99
C ALA A 70 -5.40 -4.35 4.02
N ILE A 71 -4.23 -4.95 4.26
CA ILE A 71 -3.81 -6.20 3.64
C ILE A 71 -3.74 -7.23 4.76
N LEU A 72 -4.72 -8.13 4.78
CA LEU A 72 -4.81 -9.17 5.79
C LEU A 72 -3.90 -10.35 5.40
N PRO A 73 -3.06 -10.83 6.33
CA PRO A 73 -2.30 -12.05 6.11
C PRO A 73 -3.23 -13.22 5.81
N LEU A 74 -2.78 -14.13 4.95
CA LEU A 74 -3.46 -15.42 4.78
C LEU A 74 -3.11 -16.34 5.94
N ASP A 75 -4.10 -17.05 6.45
CA ASP A 75 -3.89 -18.24 7.27
C ASP A 75 -3.85 -19.50 6.39
N ALA A 76 -3.61 -20.65 7.00
CA ALA A 76 -3.54 -21.93 6.29
C ALA A 76 -4.82 -22.25 5.50
N SER A 77 -5.99 -21.82 5.97
CA SER A 77 -7.26 -22.04 5.26
C SER A 77 -7.41 -21.16 4.03
N GLY A 78 -6.89 -19.93 4.11
CA GLY A 78 -6.81 -19.01 2.98
C GLY A 78 -5.81 -19.44 1.90
N LEU A 79 -4.92 -20.39 2.18
CA LEU A 79 -3.89 -20.86 1.26
C LEU A 79 -4.33 -22.03 0.38
N SER A 80 -5.18 -22.94 0.88
CA SER A 80 -5.63 -24.10 0.11
C SER A 80 -6.54 -23.67 -1.04
N ASP A 81 -6.17 -24.02 -2.26
CA ASP A 81 -7.08 -24.03 -3.40
C ASP A 81 -7.37 -25.50 -3.75
N ASP A 82 -8.64 -25.92 -3.72
CA ASP A 82 -9.08 -27.25 -4.19
C ASP A 82 -9.02 -27.38 -5.73
N LYS A 83 -8.14 -26.62 -6.38
CA LYS A 83 -7.96 -26.65 -7.83
C LYS A 83 -7.18 -27.90 -8.21
N LYS A 84 -7.85 -28.77 -8.98
CA LYS A 84 -7.24 -29.98 -9.56
C LYS A 84 -6.25 -29.65 -10.67
N ASP A 85 -6.41 -28.50 -11.33
CA ASP A 85 -5.55 -28.05 -12.42
C ASP A 85 -4.68 -26.88 -11.96
N VAL A 86 -3.37 -27.14 -11.86
CA VAL A 86 -2.35 -26.13 -11.56
C VAL A 86 -1.68 -25.74 -12.89
N PRO A 87 -1.71 -24.46 -13.30
CA PRO A 87 -1.04 -24.02 -14.52
C PRO A 87 0.47 -24.31 -14.48
N ASP A 88 1.04 -24.76 -15.61
CA ASP A 88 2.48 -25.07 -15.73
C ASP A 88 3.38 -23.86 -15.48
N ASP A 89 2.87 -22.65 -15.72
CA ASP A 89 3.56 -21.38 -15.53
C ASP A 89 3.28 -20.73 -14.16
N LEU A 90 2.58 -21.42 -13.26
CA LEU A 90 2.27 -20.89 -11.93
C LEU A 90 3.55 -20.69 -11.13
N ARG A 91 3.91 -19.42 -10.92
CA ARG A 91 5.04 -19.06 -10.07
C ARG A 91 4.71 -19.31 -8.59
N VAL A 92 5.56 -20.08 -7.92
CA VAL A 92 5.44 -20.40 -6.49
C VAL A 92 6.70 -20.06 -5.71
N ILE A 93 6.54 -19.88 -4.41
CA ILE A 93 7.62 -19.96 -3.41
C ILE A 93 7.52 -21.35 -2.79
N GLY A 94 8.50 -22.20 -3.07
CA GLY A 94 8.61 -23.51 -2.45
C GLY A 94 9.37 -23.41 -1.12
N VAL A 95 8.87 -24.07 -0.09
CA VAL A 95 9.54 -24.15 1.21
C VAL A 95 9.56 -25.61 1.66
N GLU A 96 10.72 -26.08 2.09
CA GLU A 96 10.96 -27.46 2.52
C GLU A 96 11.67 -27.46 3.87
N GLU A 97 11.25 -28.36 4.76
CA GLU A 97 11.96 -28.70 5.98
C GLU A 97 11.88 -30.22 6.22
N GLY A 98 13.04 -30.88 6.08
CA GLY A 98 13.12 -32.33 6.20
C GLY A 98 12.25 -33.03 5.16
N ALA A 99 11.30 -33.86 5.60
CA ALA A 99 10.38 -34.57 4.71
C ALA A 99 9.09 -33.77 4.38
N SER A 100 8.95 -32.56 4.92
CA SER A 100 7.75 -31.74 4.73
C SER A 100 8.04 -30.62 3.73
N ALA A 101 7.17 -30.46 2.74
CA ALA A 101 7.27 -29.41 1.74
C ALA A 101 5.91 -28.77 1.47
N GLN A 102 5.90 -27.48 1.19
CA GLN A 102 4.73 -26.71 0.77
C GLN A 102 5.11 -25.70 -0.31
N ALA A 103 4.12 -25.31 -1.12
CA ALA A 103 4.29 -24.30 -2.15
C ALA A 103 3.22 -23.21 -2.00
N TYR A 104 3.66 -21.95 -2.14
CA TYR A 104 2.79 -20.78 -1.99
C TYR A 104 2.74 -20.02 -3.32
N SER A 105 1.53 -19.83 -3.87
CA SER A 105 1.34 -19.08 -5.11
C SER A 105 1.77 -17.62 -4.93
N VAL A 106 2.72 -17.17 -5.77
CA VAL A 106 3.15 -15.76 -5.81
C VAL A 106 1.97 -14.85 -6.16
N GLN A 107 1.11 -15.28 -7.08
CA GLN A 107 -0.06 -14.50 -7.47
C GLN A 107 -1.00 -14.28 -6.28
N LYS A 108 -1.16 -15.30 -5.42
CA LYS A 108 -2.00 -15.20 -4.22
C LYS A 108 -1.34 -14.28 -3.17
N LEU A 109 -0.04 -14.42 -2.95
CA LEU A 109 0.71 -13.58 -2.01
C LEU A 109 0.77 -12.10 -2.41
N ARG A 110 0.74 -11.75 -3.71
CA ARG A 110 0.70 -10.35 -4.16
C ARG A 110 -0.44 -9.52 -3.58
N SER A 111 -1.56 -10.15 -3.22
CA SER A 111 -2.73 -9.47 -2.66
C SER A 111 -2.79 -9.51 -1.12
N HIS A 112 -1.92 -10.30 -0.49
CA HIS A 112 -1.97 -10.59 0.95
C HIS A 112 -0.64 -10.34 1.68
N GLU A 113 0.42 -10.00 0.95
CA GLU A 113 1.81 -9.68 1.36
C GLU A 113 2.54 -10.76 2.18
N VAL A 114 1.87 -11.40 3.13
CA VAL A 114 2.39 -12.44 4.00
C VAL A 114 1.34 -13.54 4.19
N ALA A 115 1.78 -14.79 4.19
CA ALA A 115 1.02 -15.93 4.66
C ALA A 115 1.63 -16.50 5.95
N ASN A 116 0.81 -16.64 6.98
CA ASN A 116 1.15 -17.33 8.22
C ASN A 116 0.80 -18.81 8.04
N SER A 117 1.82 -19.66 8.03
CA SER A 117 1.68 -21.09 7.74
C SER A 117 2.55 -21.94 8.67
N ALA A 118 2.57 -23.25 8.44
CA ALA A 118 3.45 -24.16 9.13
C ALA A 118 3.93 -25.26 8.17
N ILE A 119 5.21 -25.63 8.31
CA ILE A 119 5.77 -26.83 7.69
C ILE A 119 6.00 -27.86 8.79
N GLY A 120 5.32 -29.00 8.68
CA GLY A 120 5.20 -29.92 9.80
C GLY A 120 4.60 -29.20 11.03
N SER A 121 5.36 -29.14 12.12
CA SER A 121 4.98 -28.43 13.34
C SER A 121 5.62 -27.05 13.50
N LYS A 122 6.44 -26.60 12.53
CA LYS A 122 7.19 -25.35 12.64
C LYS A 122 6.42 -24.18 12.01
N PRO A 123 6.10 -23.13 12.78
CA PRO A 123 5.49 -21.92 12.24
C PRO A 123 6.45 -21.20 11.30
N ILE A 124 5.92 -20.74 10.16
CA ILE A 124 6.66 -19.94 9.19
C ILE A 124 5.81 -18.77 8.69
N ALA A 125 6.48 -17.71 8.24
CA ALA A 125 5.88 -16.61 7.51
C ALA A 125 6.47 -16.56 6.09
N VAL A 126 5.62 -16.50 5.08
CA VAL A 126 6.04 -16.47 3.67
C VAL A 126 5.52 -15.19 3.03
N GLY A 127 6.40 -14.36 2.47
CA GLY A 127 6.04 -13.11 1.78
C GLY A 127 6.60 -13.04 0.36
N TYR A 128 6.07 -12.11 -0.44
CA TYR A 128 6.45 -11.87 -1.84
C TYR A 128 6.71 -10.39 -2.13
#